data_AF-A0A316NC50-F1
#
_entry.id   AF-A0A316NC50-F1
#
_cell.length_a   1.000
_cell.length_b   1.000
_cell.length_c   1.000
_cell.angle_alpha   90.00
_cell.angle_beta   90.00
_cell.angle_gamma   90.00
#
_symmetry.space_group_name_H-M   'P 1'
#
loop_
_entity.id
_entity.type
_entity.pdbx_description
1 polymer ?
#
loop_
_entity_poly.entity_id
_entity_poly.type
_entity_poly.pdbx_seq_one_letter_code
_entity_poly.pdbx_strand_id
1 'polypeptide(L)'
;MKIRTFRFWFPAVCLLLAVSVIVCVFSFIGKTEESPASSGSQPAIPQGLTASELCEAYEQRMDPDIPKIEVVAKQNGVETVLPYDAKLQQDASNDGTWFLNLTKDFVAPPQLGEGAEFTIRFAEQPTADVAVIDYLVDSKVLEVNGGMESVYGYAPIYLEEKQTPRDLEYIGNHRKFFEAEGKTLSFALWEYYGRSLLSSRPDLRGLRLQCEFGETKAEYYILFQTDFS
;
A
#
# COMPACT_ATOMS: atom_id res chain seq x y z
N MET A 1 -23.02 13.29 -66.96
CA MET A 1 -23.74 12.00 -66.99
C MET A 1 -24.53 11.87 -65.68
N LYS A 2 -25.86 11.70 -65.80
CA LYS A 2 -26.90 11.48 -64.77
C LYS A 2 -27.07 12.50 -63.62
N ILE A 3 -28.09 13.32 -63.83
CA ILE A 3 -28.97 14.02 -62.88
C ILE A 3 -29.60 13.03 -61.88
N ARG A 4 -29.77 13.45 -60.61
CA ARG A 4 -30.96 13.12 -59.80
C ARG A 4 -31.19 14.14 -58.68
N THR A 5 -32.15 15.01 -58.92
CA THR A 5 -32.91 15.83 -57.95
C THR A 5 -33.98 14.99 -57.26
N PHE A 6 -34.25 15.20 -55.97
CA PHE A 6 -35.57 15.01 -55.31
C PHE A 6 -35.53 15.72 -53.94
N ARG A 7 -36.11 16.92 -53.79
CA ARG A 7 -37.50 17.30 -53.42
C ARG A 7 -37.81 17.27 -51.90
N PHE A 8 -37.77 18.48 -51.32
CA PHE A 8 -38.61 19.10 -50.29
C PHE A 8 -39.69 18.28 -49.55
N TRP A 9 -39.73 18.46 -48.21
CA TRP A 9 -40.97 18.79 -47.47
C TRP A 9 -40.66 19.58 -46.17
N PHE A 10 -41.29 20.76 -46.04
CA PHE A 10 -41.34 21.69 -44.88
C PHE A 10 -42.48 21.22 -43.92
N PRO A 11 -42.65 21.70 -42.66
CA PRO A 11 -42.79 23.13 -42.37
C PRO A 11 -42.37 23.67 -40.98
N ALA A 12 -42.24 25.01 -40.93
CA ALA A 12 -42.65 25.96 -39.89
C ALA A 12 -42.10 25.76 -38.44
N VAL A 13 -41.69 26.79 -37.69
CA VAL A 13 -42.47 27.96 -37.24
C VAL A 13 -41.49 28.95 -36.55
N CYS A 14 -41.71 30.24 -36.80
CA CYS A 14 -41.45 31.47 -36.00
C CYS A 14 -40.43 31.40 -34.84
N LEU A 15 -39.33 32.16 -34.84
CA LEU A 15 -39.22 33.61 -34.59
C LEU A 15 -39.93 34.11 -33.31
N LEU A 16 -39.13 34.79 -32.47
CA LEU A 16 -39.45 35.80 -31.43
C LEU A 16 -39.44 35.37 -29.95
N LEU A 17 -38.32 35.71 -29.31
CA LEU A 17 -38.24 36.60 -28.14
C LEU A 17 -39.57 36.95 -27.45
N ALA A 18 -39.74 36.48 -26.21
CA ALA A 18 -40.46 37.22 -25.19
C ALA A 18 -39.90 36.89 -23.81
N VAL A 19 -39.46 37.96 -23.14
CA VAL A 19 -39.10 38.06 -21.74
C VAL A 19 -40.23 37.53 -20.86
N SER A 20 -39.90 36.71 -19.87
CA SER A 20 -40.78 36.55 -18.70
C SER A 20 -39.93 36.46 -17.44
N VAL A 21 -40.01 37.51 -16.65
CA VAL A 21 -39.48 37.62 -15.29
C VAL A 21 -40.33 36.70 -14.43
N ILE A 22 -39.78 35.59 -13.98
CA ILE A 22 -40.40 34.75 -12.95
C ILE A 22 -39.72 35.10 -11.62
N VAL A 23 -40.50 35.78 -10.78
CA VAL A 23 -40.26 35.90 -9.35
C VAL A 23 -40.53 34.53 -8.73
N CYS A 24 -39.47 33.74 -8.51
CA CYS A 24 -39.56 32.57 -7.65
C CYS A 24 -39.17 32.98 -6.23
N VAL A 25 -40.18 33.02 -5.37
CA VAL A 25 -40.07 33.04 -3.91
C VAL A 25 -39.20 31.86 -3.50
N PHE A 26 -37.99 32.13 -3.00
CA PHE A 26 -37.16 31.11 -2.37
C PHE A 26 -37.82 30.71 -1.04
N SER A 27 -38.60 29.64 -1.08
CA SER A 27 -38.87 28.83 0.10
C SER A 27 -37.53 28.24 0.55
N PHE A 28 -36.96 28.79 1.61
CA PHE A 28 -35.88 28.18 2.38
C PHE A 28 -36.39 26.84 2.95
N ILE A 29 -36.26 25.78 2.16
CA ILE A 29 -36.20 24.43 2.69
C ILE A 29 -34.71 24.15 2.81
N GLY A 30 -34.22 24.16 4.05
CA GLY A 30 -32.85 23.81 4.39
C GLY A 30 -32.53 22.45 3.81
N LYS A 31 -31.82 22.46 2.68
CA LYS A 31 -31.04 21.33 2.24
C LYS A 31 -29.81 21.36 3.12
N THR A 32 -29.86 20.62 4.22
CA THR A 32 -28.66 20.24 4.96
C THR A 32 -27.74 19.59 3.92
N GLU A 33 -26.71 20.31 3.50
CA GLU A 33 -25.55 19.70 2.90
C GLU A 33 -25.08 18.65 3.90
N GLU A 34 -25.33 17.38 3.62
CA GLU A 34 -24.48 16.32 4.12
C GLU A 34 -23.09 16.62 3.56
N SER A 35 -22.32 17.33 4.39
CA SER A 35 -20.86 17.33 4.35
C SER A 35 -20.40 15.91 4.10
N PRO A 36 -19.45 15.66 3.18
CA PRO A 36 -18.87 14.33 3.05
C PRO A 36 -18.44 13.88 4.44
N ALA A 37 -18.87 12.68 4.82
CA ALA A 37 -18.56 12.09 6.11
C ALA A 37 -17.05 12.27 6.36
N SER A 38 -16.74 13.04 7.40
CA SER A 38 -15.39 13.09 7.97
C SER A 38 -14.94 11.65 8.12
N SER A 39 -13.84 11.29 7.44
CA SER A 39 -13.13 10.04 7.64
C SER A 39 -13.03 9.80 9.14
N GLY A 40 -13.76 8.80 9.63
CA GLY A 40 -13.79 8.45 11.04
C GLY A 40 -12.36 8.10 11.43
N SER A 41 -11.74 8.91 12.28
CA SER A 41 -10.40 8.63 12.79
C SER A 41 -10.47 7.30 13.54
N GLN A 42 -9.92 6.27 12.92
CA GLN A 42 -9.83 4.94 13.51
C GLN A 42 -9.10 5.06 14.85
N PRO A 43 -9.57 4.40 15.94
CA PRO A 43 -8.98 4.57 17.26
C PRO A 43 -7.46 4.31 17.23
N ALA A 44 -6.64 5.01 18.01
CA ALA A 44 -5.22 4.68 18.12
C ALA A 44 -5.02 3.26 18.68
N ILE A 45 -3.99 2.52 18.26
CA ILE A 45 -3.63 1.25 18.90
C ILE A 45 -3.01 1.57 20.28
N PRO A 46 -3.42 0.89 21.37
CA PRO A 46 -2.77 1.01 22.66
C PRO A 46 -1.27 0.66 22.57
N GLN A 47 -0.43 1.39 23.29
CA GLN A 47 1.01 1.12 23.33
C GLN A 47 1.33 -0.06 24.27
N GLY A 48 2.40 -0.79 23.96
CA GLY A 48 2.88 -1.90 24.80
C GLY A 48 2.21 -3.26 24.56
N LEU A 49 1.47 -3.41 23.45
CA LEU A 49 0.93 -4.69 23.02
C LEU A 49 2.04 -5.66 22.58
N THR A 50 1.79 -6.96 22.78
CA THR A 50 2.60 -8.04 22.21
C THR A 50 2.45 -8.10 20.68
N ALA A 51 3.35 -8.81 19.99
CA ALA A 51 3.25 -9.00 18.55
C ALA A 51 1.89 -9.60 18.12
N SER A 52 1.37 -10.58 18.86
CA SER A 52 0.07 -11.20 18.57
C SER A 52 -1.10 -10.23 18.79
N GLU A 53 -1.08 -9.46 19.87
CA GLU A 53 -2.11 -8.44 20.14
C GLU A 53 -2.08 -7.31 19.08
N LEU A 54 -0.89 -6.97 18.57
CA LEU A 54 -0.75 -6.06 17.44
C LEU A 54 -1.36 -6.64 16.16
N CYS A 55 -1.13 -7.92 15.84
CA CYS A 55 -1.81 -8.58 14.71
C CYS A 55 -3.33 -8.45 14.84
N GLU A 56 -3.89 -8.79 16.00
CA GLU A 56 -5.34 -8.70 16.23
C GLU A 56 -5.85 -7.27 16.05
N ALA A 57 -5.11 -6.27 16.54
CA ALA A 57 -5.47 -4.86 16.40
C ALA A 57 -5.43 -4.37 14.94
N TYR A 58 -4.46 -4.83 14.14
CA TYR A 58 -4.38 -4.52 12.70
C TYR A 58 -5.48 -5.22 11.92
N GLU A 59 -5.73 -6.50 12.18
CA GLU A 59 -6.76 -7.27 11.48
C GLU A 59 -8.18 -6.72 11.68
N GLN A 60 -8.46 -6.11 12.83
CA GLN A 60 -9.75 -5.44 13.09
C GLN A 60 -9.94 -4.14 12.27
N ARG A 61 -8.86 -3.61 11.71
CA ARG A 61 -8.79 -2.34 10.97
C ARG A 61 -8.61 -2.53 9.47
N MET A 62 -8.11 -3.69 9.09
CA MET A 62 -7.92 -4.09 7.71
C MET A 62 -9.26 -4.18 6.99
N ASP A 63 -9.20 -3.97 5.67
CA ASP A 63 -10.34 -4.27 4.81
C ASP A 63 -10.69 -5.77 4.94
N PRO A 64 -11.96 -6.12 5.19
CA PRO A 64 -12.36 -7.51 5.41
C PRO A 64 -12.14 -8.41 4.19
N ASP A 65 -11.98 -7.84 2.99
CA ASP A 65 -11.72 -8.60 1.77
C ASP A 65 -10.24 -9.01 1.63
N ILE A 66 -9.34 -8.48 2.48
CA ILE A 66 -7.93 -8.88 2.50
C ILE A 66 -7.78 -10.18 3.31
N PRO A 67 -7.30 -11.28 2.70
CA PRO A 67 -7.04 -12.51 3.44
C PRO A 67 -5.97 -12.28 4.51
N LYS A 68 -6.21 -12.82 5.70
CA LYS A 68 -5.26 -12.74 6.82
C LYS A 68 -4.00 -13.57 6.55
N ILE A 69 -2.89 -13.17 7.17
CA ILE A 69 -1.64 -13.93 7.15
C ILE A 69 -1.09 -14.15 8.56
N GLU A 70 -0.25 -15.16 8.71
CA GLU A 70 0.63 -15.31 9.87
C GLU A 70 2.07 -15.16 9.41
N VAL A 71 2.85 -14.36 10.14
CA VAL A 71 4.26 -14.11 9.82
C VAL A 71 5.13 -14.60 10.97
N VAL A 72 6.03 -15.53 10.67
CA VAL A 72 7.01 -16.06 11.61
C VAL A 72 8.40 -15.92 11.00
N ALA A 73 9.35 -15.39 11.77
CA ALA A 73 10.77 -15.42 11.45
C ALA A 73 11.50 -16.34 12.42
N LYS A 74 12.46 -17.11 11.91
CA LYS A 74 13.31 -17.99 12.71
C LYS A 74 14.77 -17.62 12.55
N GLN A 75 15.45 -17.40 13.67
CA GLN A 75 16.87 -17.10 13.72
C GLN A 75 17.51 -17.82 14.90
N ASN A 76 18.66 -18.47 14.68
CA ASN A 76 19.39 -19.20 15.71
C ASN A 76 18.51 -20.22 16.47
N GLY A 77 17.56 -20.84 15.78
CA GLY A 77 16.61 -21.80 16.36
C GLY A 77 15.44 -21.19 17.13
N VAL A 78 15.36 -19.86 17.25
CA VAL A 78 14.27 -19.15 17.93
C VAL A 78 13.26 -18.66 16.91
N GLU A 79 11.99 -19.02 17.09
CA GLU A 79 10.88 -18.52 16.29
C GLU A 79 10.27 -17.27 16.93
N THR A 80 10.01 -16.26 16.11
CA THR A 80 9.44 -14.97 16.52
C THR A 80 8.27 -14.64 15.62
N VAL A 81 7.11 -14.35 16.22
CA VAL A 81 5.94 -13.85 15.49
C VAL A 81 6.13 -12.37 15.18
N LEU A 82 5.83 -11.98 13.95
CA LEU A 82 5.89 -10.59 13.50
C LEU A 82 4.48 -10.06 13.22
N PRO A 83 4.14 -8.86 13.72
CA PRO A 83 2.93 -8.19 13.29
C PRO A 83 3.05 -7.77 11.82
N TYR A 84 1.90 -7.66 11.17
CA TYR A 84 1.77 -7.15 9.81
C TYR A 84 0.66 -6.12 9.74
N ASP A 85 0.79 -5.20 8.78
CA ASP A 85 -0.28 -4.32 8.33
C ASP A 85 -0.60 -4.67 6.88
N ALA A 86 -1.80 -4.35 6.40
CA ALA A 86 -2.21 -4.68 5.04
C ALA A 86 -3.19 -3.67 4.45
N LYS A 87 -3.11 -3.51 3.12
CA LYS A 87 -4.02 -2.65 2.35
C LYS A 87 -4.39 -3.30 1.02
N LEU A 88 -5.57 -2.97 0.52
CA LEU A 88 -5.91 -3.25 -0.88
C LEU A 88 -4.98 -2.45 -1.78
N GLN A 89 -4.49 -3.08 -2.85
CA GLN A 89 -3.70 -2.40 -3.85
C GLN A 89 -4.63 -1.53 -4.71
N GLN A 90 -4.81 -0.28 -4.31
CA GLN A 90 -5.50 0.74 -5.11
C GLN A 90 -4.43 1.54 -5.88
N ASP A 91 -4.58 1.64 -7.20
CA ASP A 91 -3.72 2.34 -8.18
C ASP A 91 -2.41 2.94 -7.62
N ALA A 92 -1.30 2.21 -7.79
CA ALA A 92 0.10 2.65 -7.73
C ALA A 92 0.47 3.78 -6.74
N SER A 93 -0.21 3.94 -5.59
CA SER A 93 0.10 5.04 -4.68
C SER A 93 1.46 4.75 -4.03
N ASN A 94 2.50 5.33 -4.61
CA ASN A 94 3.87 5.26 -4.16
C ASN A 94 4.14 6.38 -3.14
N ASP A 95 3.25 6.51 -2.16
CA ASP A 95 3.31 7.59 -1.17
C ASP A 95 4.40 7.37 -0.11
N GLY A 96 5.09 6.23 -0.15
CA GLY A 96 6.17 5.90 0.77
C GLY A 96 5.71 5.72 2.22
N THR A 97 4.43 5.44 2.47
CA THR A 97 3.86 5.34 3.83
C THR A 97 3.57 3.93 4.30
N TRP A 98 4.00 2.92 3.55
CA TRP A 98 3.68 1.50 3.77
C TRP A 98 3.94 1.02 5.21
N PHE A 99 5.03 1.47 5.85
CA PHE A 99 5.43 1.01 7.18
C PHE A 99 5.01 1.98 8.31
N LEU A 100 4.23 3.03 8.02
CA LEU A 100 3.97 4.11 8.97
C LEU A 100 3.21 3.66 10.22
N ASN A 101 2.27 2.72 10.11
CA ASN A 101 1.55 2.23 11.29
C ASN A 101 2.46 1.33 12.12
N LEU A 102 3.15 0.39 11.48
CA LEU A 102 4.08 -0.54 12.13
C LEU A 102 5.18 0.20 12.91
N THR A 103 5.72 1.27 12.35
CA THR A 103 6.74 2.08 13.02
C THR A 103 6.22 2.84 14.24
N LYS A 104 4.93 3.19 14.29
CA LYS A 104 4.30 3.87 15.44
C LYS A 104 3.88 2.91 16.54
N ASP A 105 3.38 1.74 16.17
CA ASP A 105 2.70 0.84 17.10
C ASP A 105 3.61 -0.32 17.54
N PHE A 106 4.60 -0.73 16.73
CA PHE A 106 5.54 -1.79 17.07
C PHE A 106 6.82 -1.21 17.70
N VAL A 107 6.72 -0.83 18.98
CA VAL A 107 7.74 -0.05 19.72
C VAL A 107 9.14 -0.69 19.71
N ALA A 108 9.23 -2.01 19.71
CA ALA A 108 10.51 -2.73 19.72
C ALA A 108 10.47 -3.94 18.78
N PRO A 109 10.60 -3.73 17.46
CA PRO A 109 10.65 -4.82 16.51
C PRO A 109 11.88 -5.71 16.79
N PRO A 110 11.79 -7.03 16.63
CA PRO A 110 12.92 -7.92 16.87
C PRO A 110 14.04 -7.64 15.88
N GLN A 111 15.28 -7.85 16.33
CA GLN A 111 16.45 -7.78 15.47
C GLN A 111 16.63 -9.08 14.69
N LEU A 112 16.60 -8.97 13.36
CA LEU A 112 16.82 -10.08 12.44
C LEU A 112 17.99 -9.76 11.51
N GLY A 113 18.85 -10.75 11.33
CA GLY A 113 20.00 -10.73 10.44
C GLY A 113 19.71 -11.46 9.13
N GLU A 114 20.66 -11.35 8.21
CA GLU A 114 20.62 -12.12 6.97
C GLU A 114 20.62 -13.63 7.25
N GLY A 115 19.89 -14.38 6.44
CA GLY A 115 19.68 -15.81 6.63
C GLY A 115 18.56 -16.17 7.61
N ALA A 116 17.94 -15.20 8.32
CA ALA A 116 16.73 -15.46 9.09
C ALA A 116 15.64 -16.08 8.19
N GLU A 117 15.03 -17.18 8.63
CA GLU A 117 14.05 -17.94 7.84
C GLU A 117 12.66 -17.38 8.09
N PHE A 118 12.07 -16.73 7.08
CA PHE A 118 10.70 -16.27 7.10
C PHE A 118 9.76 -17.39 6.65
N THR A 119 8.62 -17.51 7.32
CA THR A 119 7.48 -18.32 6.90
C THR A 119 6.21 -17.49 7.02
N ILE A 120 5.50 -17.37 5.90
CA ILE A 120 4.25 -16.62 5.78
C ILE A 120 3.15 -17.62 5.42
N ARG A 121 2.15 -17.72 6.28
CA ARG A 121 0.99 -18.60 6.07
C ARG A 121 -0.20 -17.74 5.69
N PHE A 122 -0.76 -17.98 4.52
CA PHE A 122 -1.92 -17.27 4.04
C PHE A 122 -3.19 -18.04 4.43
N ALA A 123 -4.23 -17.32 4.88
CA ALA A 123 -5.55 -17.91 5.09
C ALA A 123 -6.14 -18.47 3.78
N GLU A 124 -5.84 -17.81 2.66
CA GLU A 124 -6.24 -18.17 1.31
C GLU A 124 -5.01 -18.36 0.41
N GLN A 125 -5.07 -19.25 -0.58
CA GLN A 125 -3.93 -19.46 -1.47
C GLN A 125 -3.83 -18.27 -2.46
N PRO A 126 -2.65 -17.64 -2.60
CA PRO A 126 -2.44 -16.65 -3.66
C PRO A 126 -2.64 -17.28 -5.05
N THR A 127 -3.25 -16.54 -5.96
CA THR A 127 -3.54 -17.00 -7.34
C THR A 127 -2.44 -16.69 -8.34
N ALA A 128 -1.44 -15.92 -7.94
CA ALA A 128 -0.27 -15.54 -8.72
C ALA A 128 0.97 -15.47 -7.83
N ASP A 129 2.16 -15.46 -8.44
CA ASP A 129 3.44 -15.34 -7.74
C ASP A 129 3.45 -14.16 -6.76
N VAL A 130 3.95 -14.42 -5.56
CA VAL A 130 4.07 -13.41 -4.52
C VAL A 130 5.37 -12.64 -4.75
N ALA A 131 5.25 -11.32 -4.93
CA ALA A 131 6.42 -10.46 -4.97
C ALA A 131 6.76 -9.96 -3.56
N VAL A 132 7.99 -10.16 -3.12
CA VAL A 132 8.53 -9.60 -1.88
C VAL A 132 9.53 -8.52 -2.25
N ILE A 133 9.26 -7.29 -1.81
CA ILE A 133 10.11 -6.13 -2.03
C ILE A 133 10.71 -5.73 -0.70
N ASP A 134 12.02 -5.48 -0.71
CA ASP A 134 12.83 -5.25 0.47
C ASP A 134 13.29 -3.80 0.55
N TYR A 135 12.98 -3.18 1.68
CA TYR A 135 13.21 -1.77 1.96
C TYR A 135 14.04 -1.61 3.23
N LEU A 136 15.04 -0.73 3.23
CA LEU A 136 15.56 -0.21 4.50
C LEU A 136 14.67 0.92 4.99
N VAL A 137 14.44 1.02 6.28
CA VAL A 137 13.55 2.03 6.88
C VAL A 137 14.34 2.78 7.95
N ASP A 138 14.36 4.11 7.89
CA ASP A 138 14.97 4.95 8.93
C ASP A 138 13.88 5.45 9.88
N SER A 139 13.90 4.97 11.12
CA SER A 139 12.93 5.37 12.14
C SER A 139 12.97 6.87 12.47
N LYS A 140 14.13 7.52 12.29
CA LYS A 140 14.32 8.94 12.66
C LYS A 140 13.70 9.91 11.67
N VAL A 141 13.43 9.45 10.45
CA VAL A 141 12.73 10.26 9.43
C VAL A 141 11.25 10.45 9.80
N LEU A 142 10.71 9.63 10.72
CA LEU A 142 9.31 9.66 11.13
C LEU A 142 8.96 10.77 12.14
N GLU A 143 9.93 11.28 12.90
CA GLU A 143 9.65 12.21 14.02
C GLU A 143 9.75 13.69 13.63
N VAL A 144 10.35 14.05 12.49
CA VAL A 144 10.81 15.43 12.26
C VAL A 144 9.77 16.36 11.61
N ASN A 145 8.79 15.84 10.86
CA ASN A 145 7.84 16.69 10.13
C ASN A 145 6.40 16.29 10.43
N GLY A 146 5.69 17.04 11.27
CA GLY A 146 4.29 16.81 11.69
C GLY A 146 3.25 16.81 10.56
N GLY A 147 3.35 15.86 9.62
CA GLY A 147 2.57 15.75 8.39
C GLY A 147 3.48 15.44 7.20
N MET A 148 3.72 14.13 6.97
CA MET A 148 4.33 13.44 5.79
C MET A 148 5.59 14.05 5.12
N GLU A 149 6.59 13.20 4.88
CA GLU A 149 7.05 12.86 3.52
C GLU A 149 8.15 11.78 3.58
N SER A 150 7.83 10.57 3.14
CA SER A 150 8.69 9.39 2.99
C SER A 150 9.20 8.72 4.28
N VAL A 151 8.77 7.47 4.50
CA VAL A 151 9.73 6.47 5.00
C VAL A 151 10.75 6.29 3.89
N TYR A 152 12.01 6.67 4.11
CA TYR A 152 13.09 6.29 3.19
C TYR A 152 13.34 4.80 3.33
N GLY A 153 12.42 4.03 2.72
CA GLY A 153 12.74 2.85 1.96
C GLY A 153 13.95 3.12 1.08
N TYR A 154 15.17 2.80 1.50
CA TYR A 154 16.18 2.60 0.47
C TYR A 154 15.69 1.38 -0.34
N ALA A 155 15.18 1.66 -1.54
CA ALA A 155 14.85 0.84 -2.72
C ALA A 155 13.83 1.67 -3.54
N PRO A 156 14.12 1.99 -4.81
CA PRO A 156 14.10 3.36 -5.33
C PRO A 156 12.70 4.00 -5.36
N ILE A 157 12.56 5.17 -4.74
CA ILE A 157 11.48 6.10 -5.08
C ILE A 157 12.10 7.44 -5.43
N TYR A 158 12.66 7.51 -6.63
CA TYR A 158 12.54 8.66 -7.53
C TYR A 158 12.71 8.11 -8.94
N LEU A 159 11.63 7.63 -9.55
CA LEU A 159 11.61 7.36 -10.98
C LEU A 159 10.57 8.28 -11.60
N GLU A 160 10.98 9.52 -11.84
CA GLU A 160 10.26 10.43 -12.74
C GLU A 160 10.25 9.79 -14.14
N GLU A 161 9.05 9.40 -14.56
CA GLU A 161 8.53 9.17 -15.93
C GLU A 161 9.32 8.31 -16.95
N LYS A 162 10.58 7.92 -16.72
CA LYS A 162 11.35 7.02 -17.60
C LYS A 162 12.28 6.12 -16.80
N GLN A 163 11.83 4.88 -16.58
CA GLN A 163 12.68 3.84 -16.00
C GLN A 163 13.81 3.50 -16.97
N THR A 164 15.06 3.74 -16.58
CA THR A 164 16.22 3.27 -17.33
C THR A 164 16.45 1.78 -17.07
N PRO A 165 17.19 1.06 -17.93
CA PRO A 165 17.57 -0.33 -17.66
C PRO A 165 18.30 -0.51 -16.31
N ARG A 166 19.07 0.49 -15.88
CA ARG A 166 19.73 0.50 -14.56
C ARG A 166 18.72 0.62 -13.42
N ASP A 167 17.66 1.38 -13.61
CA ASP A 167 16.59 1.52 -12.60
C ASP A 167 15.79 0.23 -12.46
N LEU A 168 15.53 -0.45 -13.58
CA LEU A 168 14.91 -1.77 -13.60
C LEU A 168 15.80 -2.84 -12.95
N GLU A 169 17.10 -2.81 -13.21
CA GLU A 169 18.09 -3.67 -12.54
C GLU A 169 18.11 -3.39 -11.04
N TYR A 170 18.10 -2.11 -10.64
CA TYR A 170 18.09 -1.70 -9.25
C TYR A 170 16.80 -2.16 -8.53
N ILE A 171 15.61 -1.98 -9.13
CA ILE A 171 14.36 -2.53 -8.62
C ILE A 171 14.42 -4.07 -8.53
N GLY A 172 14.95 -4.72 -9.55
CA GLY A 172 15.11 -6.18 -9.59
C GLY A 172 15.97 -6.72 -8.45
N ASN A 173 16.97 -5.96 -8.00
CA ASN A 173 17.86 -6.37 -6.90
C ASN A 173 17.19 -6.33 -5.52
N HIS A 174 16.09 -5.58 -5.36
CA HIS A 174 15.33 -5.48 -4.12
C HIS A 174 14.03 -6.27 -4.13
N ARG A 175 13.68 -6.86 -5.27
CA ARG A 175 12.42 -7.58 -5.47
C ARG A 175 12.67 -9.03 -5.83
N LYS A 176 12.05 -9.94 -5.08
CA LYS A 176 12.04 -11.37 -5.40
C LYS A 176 10.61 -11.85 -5.64
N PHE A 177 10.46 -12.80 -6.56
CA PHE A 177 9.19 -13.48 -6.83
C PHE A 177 9.28 -14.89 -6.29
N PHE A 178 8.19 -15.34 -5.69
CA PHE A 178 8.04 -16.68 -5.16
C PHE A 178 6.77 -17.29 -5.73
N GLU A 179 6.89 -18.51 -6.25
CA GLU A 179 5.77 -19.24 -6.80
C GLU A 179 4.70 -19.47 -5.73
N ALA A 180 3.44 -19.26 -6.10
CA ALA A 180 2.31 -19.47 -5.20
C ALA A 180 1.94 -20.96 -5.09
N GLU A 181 2.85 -21.76 -4.54
CA GLU A 181 2.65 -23.18 -4.29
C GLU A 181 1.96 -23.41 -2.94
N GLY A 182 0.63 -23.37 -2.94
CA GLY A 182 -0.19 -23.56 -1.75
C GLY A 182 -0.27 -22.31 -0.87
N LYS A 183 -0.48 -22.51 0.43
CA LYS A 183 -0.77 -21.43 1.40
C LYS A 183 0.44 -20.98 2.22
N THR A 184 1.64 -21.43 1.88
CA THR A 184 2.85 -21.15 2.67
C THR A 184 3.95 -20.64 1.78
N LEU A 185 4.47 -19.46 2.09
CA LEU A 185 5.69 -18.92 1.50
C LEU A 185 6.81 -19.01 2.54
N SER A 186 7.94 -19.64 2.18
CA SER A 186 9.13 -19.68 3.02
C SER A 186 10.36 -19.21 2.27
N PHE A 187 11.16 -18.35 2.90
CA PHE A 187 12.41 -17.86 2.32
C PHE A 187 13.41 -17.45 3.40
N ALA A 188 14.70 -17.55 3.09
CA ALA A 188 15.74 -16.94 3.90
C ALA A 188 15.88 -15.45 3.54
N LEU A 189 16.00 -14.58 4.55
CA LEU A 189 16.26 -13.17 4.34
C LEU A 189 17.59 -12.99 3.60
N TRP A 190 17.55 -12.32 2.46
CA TRP A 190 18.73 -12.19 1.60
C TRP A 190 19.58 -10.98 1.96
N GLU A 191 20.79 -10.93 1.40
CA GLU A 191 21.65 -9.77 1.54
C GLU A 191 21.00 -8.52 0.95
N TYR A 192 20.95 -7.45 1.74
CA TYR A 192 20.39 -6.20 1.25
C TYR A 192 21.32 -5.61 0.16
N TYR A 193 20.84 -5.56 -1.09
CA TYR A 193 21.63 -5.08 -2.20
C TYR A 193 22.06 -3.62 -2.03
N GLY A 194 23.32 -3.30 -2.31
CA GLY A 194 23.82 -1.92 -2.15
C GLY A 194 24.02 -1.48 -0.70
N ARG A 195 23.96 -2.40 0.28
CA ARG A 195 24.31 -2.15 1.69
C ARG A 195 25.65 -1.41 1.85
N SER A 196 26.66 -1.80 1.08
CA SER A 196 28.01 -1.21 1.12
C SER A 196 28.08 0.23 0.62
N LEU A 197 27.04 0.70 -0.07
CA LEU A 197 26.95 2.04 -0.65
C LEU A 197 26.26 3.04 0.31
N LEU A 198 25.76 2.57 1.44
CA LEU A 198 25.01 3.39 2.39
C LEU A 198 25.97 4.21 3.27
N SER A 199 25.76 5.53 3.30
CA SER A 199 26.49 6.45 4.18
C SER A 199 25.99 6.45 5.62
N SER A 200 24.72 6.08 5.83
CA SER A 200 24.08 5.86 7.13
C SER A 200 23.56 4.44 7.20
N ARG A 201 23.39 3.89 8.41
CA ARG A 201 22.83 2.56 8.62
C ARG A 201 21.40 2.72 9.16
N PRO A 202 20.37 2.56 8.31
CA PRO A 202 18.98 2.52 8.77
C PRO A 202 18.80 1.46 9.86
N ASP A 203 17.99 1.75 10.86
CA ASP A 203 17.79 0.85 12.00
C ASP A 203 16.72 -0.21 11.74
N LEU A 204 15.88 0.00 10.74
CA LEU A 204 14.78 -0.89 10.38
C LEU A 204 14.91 -1.42 8.95
N ARG A 205 14.26 -2.56 8.71
CA ARG A 205 14.08 -3.16 7.39
C ARG A 205 12.63 -3.62 7.26
N GLY A 206 12.04 -3.34 6.12
CA GLY A 206 10.63 -3.56 5.82
C GLY A 206 10.48 -4.47 4.61
N LEU A 207 9.60 -5.45 4.71
CA LEU A 207 9.19 -6.28 3.57
C LEU A 207 7.79 -5.88 3.15
N ARG A 208 7.64 -5.57 1.87
CA ARG A 208 6.34 -5.37 1.21
C ARG A 208 6.04 -6.57 0.35
N LEU A 209 4.98 -7.28 0.67
CA LEU A 209 4.46 -8.37 -0.14
C LEU A 209 3.37 -7.83 -1.06
N GLN A 210 3.39 -8.21 -2.32
CA GLN A 210 2.29 -7.99 -3.26
C GLN A 210 1.71 -9.34 -3.64
N CYS A 211 0.42 -9.52 -3.37
CA CYS A 211 -0.30 -10.77 -3.55
C CYS A 211 -1.59 -10.54 -4.34
N GLU A 212 -2.02 -11.57 -5.06
CA GLU A 212 -3.32 -11.62 -5.73
C GLU A 212 -4.12 -12.81 -5.19
N PHE A 213 -5.40 -12.59 -4.91
CA PHE A 213 -6.38 -13.59 -4.45
C PHE A 213 -7.64 -13.47 -5.31
N GLY A 214 -7.61 -14.08 -6.50
CA GLY A 214 -8.67 -13.93 -7.49
C GLY A 214 -8.71 -12.50 -8.04
N GLU A 215 -9.78 -11.75 -7.75
CA GLU A 215 -9.91 -10.34 -8.16
C GLU A 215 -9.31 -9.37 -7.13
N THR A 216 -9.02 -9.84 -5.91
CA THR A 216 -8.45 -9.01 -4.84
C THR A 216 -6.95 -8.92 -4.98
N LYS A 217 -6.42 -7.70 -5.04
CA LYS A 217 -4.98 -7.43 -4.95
C LYS A 217 -4.69 -6.79 -3.60
N ALA A 218 -3.80 -7.40 -2.83
CA ALA A 218 -3.46 -6.95 -1.49
C ALA A 218 -1.96 -6.77 -1.34
N GLU A 219 -1.59 -5.83 -0.48
CA GLU A 219 -0.22 -5.63 -0.05
C GLU A 219 -0.11 -5.82 1.45
N TYR A 220 0.92 -6.55 1.88
CA TYR A 220 1.24 -6.76 3.28
C TYR A 220 2.57 -6.13 3.62
N TYR A 221 2.66 -5.55 4.80
CA TYR A 221 3.83 -4.85 5.28
C TYR A 221 4.32 -5.52 6.57
N ILE A 222 5.62 -5.83 6.62
CA ILE A 222 6.28 -6.47 7.75
C ILE A 222 7.50 -5.61 8.10
N LEU A 223 7.75 -5.38 9.39
CA LEU A 223 8.83 -4.52 9.86
C LEU A 223 9.65 -5.21 10.96
N PHE A 224 10.97 -5.08 10.90
CA PHE A 224 11.90 -5.59 11.90
C PHE A 224 13.15 -4.71 12.00
N GLN A 225 13.93 -4.87 13.07
CA GLN A 225 15.25 -4.23 13.18
C GLN A 225 16.27 -5.00 12.35
N THR A 226 17.10 -4.28 11.60
CA THR A 226 18.16 -4.91 10.80
C THR A 226 19.47 -4.94 11.57
N ASP A 227 20.16 -6.08 11.54
CA ASP A 227 21.57 -6.13 11.90
C ASP A 227 22.44 -5.94 10.66
N PHE A 228 23.34 -4.95 10.69
CA PHE A 228 24.37 -4.75 9.67
C PHE A 228 25.73 -5.30 10.12
N SER A 229 25.73 -6.22 11.09
CA SER A 229 26.92 -6.96 11.55
C SER A 229 27.71 -7.58 10.41
#